data_AF-A0A946YKD0-F1
#
_entry.id   AF-A0A946YKD0-F1
#
_cell.length_a   1.000
_cell.length_b   1.000
_cell.length_c   1.000
_cell.angle_alpha   90.00
_cell.angle_beta   90.00
_cell.angle_gamma   90.00
#
_symmetry.space_group_name_H-M   'P 1'
#
loop_
_entity.id
_entity.type
_entity.pdbx_description
1 polymer ?
#
loop_
_entity_poly.entity_id
_entity_poly.type
_entity_poly.pdbx_seq_one_letter_code
_entity_poly.pdbx_strand_id
1 'polypeptide(L)'
;GGHNTRWLPDETAAIEQFKQDNPRDPLPDTVQWVTDSTDRFNRSHWLVIDELASENTPGLVRAVRDGNIITVNTAAVQAFTLLLSPEEIDFSRPVAIYINDSLRRSERLVQDPQTLLKWAATDLDKSMLFTAELNLRVTE
;
A
#
# COMPACT_ATOMS: atom_id res chain seq x y z
N GLY A 1 -34.02 13.86 -5.18
CA GLY A 1 -32.79 13.36 -4.56
C GLY A 1 -31.79 14.49 -4.44
N GLY A 2 -31.27 14.73 -3.24
CA GLY A 2 -30.41 15.88 -2.88
C GLY A 2 -28.93 15.72 -3.23
N HIS A 3 -28.59 14.96 -4.27
CA HIS A 3 -27.20 14.82 -4.73
C HIS A 3 -26.94 15.84 -5.84
N ASN A 4 -26.62 17.07 -5.46
CA ASN A 4 -26.10 18.10 -6.37
C ASN A 4 -24.91 18.81 -5.73
N THR A 5 -24.10 19.50 -6.53
CA THR A 5 -22.90 20.22 -6.09
C THR A 5 -23.13 21.72 -5.90
N ARG A 6 -24.38 22.18 -5.72
CA ARG A 6 -24.69 23.61 -5.58
C ARG A 6 -24.13 24.24 -4.30
N TRP A 7 -23.80 23.43 -3.30
CA TRP A 7 -23.11 23.84 -2.07
C TRP A 7 -21.62 24.12 -2.30
N LEU A 8 -21.03 23.66 -3.40
CA LEU A 8 -19.59 23.73 -3.62
C LEU A 8 -19.03 25.16 -3.58
N PRO A 9 -19.66 26.19 -4.19
CA PRO A 9 -19.15 27.56 -4.10
C PRO A 9 -19.04 28.07 -2.65
N ASP A 10 -20.01 27.74 -1.81
CA ASP A 10 -20.06 28.18 -0.41
C ASP A 10 -19.01 27.44 0.46
N GLU A 11 -18.74 26.17 0.15
CA GLU A 11 -17.81 25.33 0.91
C GLU A 11 -16.36 25.32 0.36
N THR A 12 -16.12 25.89 -0.82
CA THR A 12 -14.80 25.82 -1.50
C THR A 12 -13.67 26.31 -0.60
N ALA A 13 -13.86 27.44 0.10
CA ALA A 13 -12.83 27.99 0.98
C ALA A 13 -12.51 27.05 2.15
N ALA A 14 -13.52 26.45 2.77
CA ALA A 14 -13.34 25.51 3.87
C ALA A 14 -12.64 24.22 3.40
N ILE A 15 -13.00 23.72 2.21
CA ILE A 15 -12.37 22.54 1.60
C ILE A 15 -10.89 22.79 1.28
N GLU A 16 -10.56 23.93 0.69
CA GLU A 16 -9.17 24.27 0.38
C GLU A 16 -8.33 24.47 1.64
N GLN A 17 -8.88 25.09 2.69
CA GLN A 17 -8.20 25.19 3.98
C GLN A 17 -7.97 23.81 4.60
N PHE A 18 -8.98 22.93 4.58
CA PHE A 18 -8.84 21.55 5.07
C PHE A 18 -7.73 20.79 4.34
N LYS A 19 -7.61 20.94 3.02
CA LYS A 19 -6.54 20.30 2.23
C LYS A 19 -5.15 20.82 2.60
N GLN A 20 -5.03 22.10 2.91
CA GLN A 20 -3.75 22.70 3.36
C GLN A 20 -3.38 22.21 4.76
N ASP A 21 -4.35 22.12 5.66
CA ASP A 21 -4.15 21.71 7.05
C ASP A 21 -3.91 20.19 7.18
N ASN A 22 -4.36 19.42 6.19
CA ASN A 22 -4.28 17.96 6.16
C ASN A 22 -3.57 17.50 4.88
N PRO A 23 -2.26 17.79 4.73
CA PRO A 23 -1.51 17.29 3.59
C PRO A 23 -1.54 15.76 3.62
N ARG A 24 -1.83 15.16 2.46
CA ARG A 24 -1.82 13.71 2.31
C ARG A 24 -0.41 13.18 2.49
N ASP A 25 -0.28 12.12 3.28
CA ASP A 25 0.90 11.25 3.31
C ASP A 25 0.81 10.21 2.18
N PRO A 26 1.68 10.25 1.16
CA PRO A 26 1.67 9.28 0.06
C PRO A 26 2.14 7.88 0.50
N LEU A 27 3.00 7.80 1.50
CA LEU A 27 3.72 6.59 1.91
C LEU A 27 3.61 6.34 3.42
N PRO A 28 2.39 6.21 3.97
CA PRO A 28 2.19 6.12 5.41
C PRO A 28 2.83 4.88 6.03
N ASP A 29 3.32 4.99 7.25
CA ASP A 29 3.95 3.87 7.97
C ASP A 29 3.00 2.69 8.22
N THR A 30 1.69 2.94 8.28
CA THR A 30 0.68 1.90 8.44
C THR A 30 -0.34 1.95 7.31
N VAL A 31 -0.58 0.80 6.69
CA VAL A 31 -1.66 0.59 5.74
C VAL A 31 -2.51 -0.58 6.22
N GLN A 32 -3.82 -0.40 6.22
CA GLN A 32 -4.78 -1.48 6.41
C GLN A 32 -5.73 -1.48 5.22
N TRP A 33 -5.92 -2.63 4.61
CA TRP A 33 -6.80 -2.78 3.47
C TRP A 33 -7.66 -4.03 3.60
N VAL A 34 -8.91 -3.91 3.16
CA VAL A 34 -9.89 -4.99 3.11
C VAL A 34 -10.51 -5.00 1.73
N THR A 35 -10.58 -6.18 1.12
CA THR A 35 -11.19 -6.35 -0.20
C THR A 35 -11.86 -7.72 -0.32
N ASP A 36 -12.93 -7.80 -1.10
CA ASP A 36 -13.58 -9.03 -1.56
C ASP A 36 -13.20 -9.38 -3.01
N SER A 37 -12.38 -8.56 -3.66
CA SER A 37 -11.92 -8.71 -5.04
C SER A 37 -10.40 -8.53 -5.14
N THR A 38 -9.76 -9.33 -6.01
CA THR A 38 -8.34 -9.21 -6.37
C THR A 38 -8.13 -8.61 -7.76
N ASP A 39 -9.20 -8.35 -8.51
CA ASP A 39 -9.16 -7.73 -9.84
C ASP A 39 -9.50 -6.23 -9.81
N ARG A 40 -10.17 -5.75 -8.75
CA ARG A 40 -10.57 -4.35 -8.58
C ARG A 40 -10.42 -3.93 -7.14
N PHE A 41 -9.97 -2.69 -6.94
CA PHE A 41 -9.86 -2.06 -5.62
C PHE A 41 -9.05 -2.89 -4.61
N ASN A 42 -8.14 -3.74 -5.09
CA ASN A 42 -7.34 -4.66 -4.27
C ASN A 42 -6.04 -4.02 -3.76
N ARG A 43 -5.83 -2.72 -4.03
CA ARG A 43 -4.63 -1.98 -3.67
C ARG A 43 -4.96 -0.76 -2.82
N SER A 44 -4.09 -0.50 -1.85
CA SER A 44 -4.03 0.74 -1.09
C SER A 44 -2.58 1.14 -0.84
N HIS A 45 -2.21 2.35 -1.23
CA HIS A 45 -0.85 2.87 -1.15
C HIS A 45 0.20 1.86 -1.69
N TRP A 46 1.04 1.35 -0.79
CA TRP A 46 2.14 0.44 -1.06
C TRP A 46 1.80 -1.04 -0.84
N LEU A 47 0.52 -1.38 -0.71
CA LEU A 47 0.03 -2.72 -0.44
C LEU A 47 -0.98 -3.16 -1.50
N VAL A 48 -0.78 -4.35 -2.08
CA VAL A 48 -1.69 -5.00 -3.03
C VAL A 48 -2.08 -6.37 -2.51
N ILE A 49 -3.37 -6.69 -2.48
CA ILE A 49 -3.89 -8.03 -2.16
C ILE A 49 -4.03 -8.79 -3.47
N ASP A 50 -3.22 -9.83 -3.66
CA ASP A 50 -3.12 -10.55 -4.93
C ASP A 50 -4.01 -11.80 -4.95
N GLU A 51 -4.18 -12.46 -3.80
CA GLU A 51 -4.93 -13.71 -3.71
C GLU A 51 -5.67 -13.83 -2.37
N LEU A 52 -6.97 -14.14 -2.43
CA LEU A 52 -7.82 -14.41 -1.26
C LEU A 52 -7.86 -15.90 -0.93
N ALA A 53 -8.09 -16.24 0.34
CA ALA A 53 -8.24 -17.64 0.77
C ALA A 53 -9.53 -18.29 0.26
N SER A 54 -10.58 -17.49 0.01
CA SER A 54 -11.86 -17.92 -0.52
C SER A 54 -12.59 -16.74 -1.15
N GLU A 55 -13.35 -16.97 -2.23
CA GLU A 55 -14.18 -15.95 -2.88
C GLU A 55 -15.31 -15.41 -1.98
N ASN A 56 -15.68 -16.14 -0.92
CA ASN A 56 -16.81 -15.76 -0.04
C ASN A 56 -16.37 -15.04 1.23
N THR A 57 -15.07 -14.79 1.43
CA THR A 57 -14.55 -14.15 2.64
C THR A 57 -13.61 -13.01 2.25
N PRO A 58 -13.94 -11.75 2.60
CA PRO A 58 -13.05 -10.63 2.35
C PRO A 58 -11.69 -10.84 3.01
N GLY A 59 -10.63 -10.55 2.27
CA GLY A 59 -9.27 -10.55 2.77
C GLY A 59 -8.96 -9.26 3.49
N LEU A 60 -8.17 -9.36 4.56
CA LEU A 60 -7.61 -8.23 5.28
C LEU A 60 -6.09 -8.36 5.30
N VAL A 61 -5.41 -7.25 5.01
CA VAL A 61 -3.99 -7.10 5.29
C VAL A 61 -3.78 -5.80 6.04
N ARG A 62 -3.06 -5.87 7.16
CA ARG A 62 -2.52 -4.71 7.88
C ARG A 62 -1.00 -4.82 7.85
N ALA A 63 -0.36 -3.84 7.25
CA ALA A 63 1.09 -3.75 7.18
C ALA A 63 1.57 -2.50 7.94
N VAL A 64 2.62 -2.66 8.74
CA VAL A 64 3.30 -1.60 9.47
C VAL A 64 4.77 -1.62 9.08
N ARG A 65 5.30 -0.49 8.62
CA ARG A 65 6.70 -0.27 8.32
C ARG A 65 7.35 0.53 9.44
N ASP A 66 8.51 0.07 9.89
CA ASP A 66 9.44 0.79 10.74
C ASP A 66 10.83 0.71 10.08
N GLY A 67 11.08 1.65 9.17
CA GLY A 67 12.23 1.61 8.26
C GLY A 67 12.34 0.29 7.51
N ASN A 68 13.45 -0.44 7.73
CA ASN A 68 13.73 -1.71 7.07
C ASN A 68 13.01 -2.93 7.69
N ILE A 69 12.13 -2.73 8.67
CA ILE A 69 11.32 -3.79 9.27
C ILE A 69 9.87 -3.59 8.86
N ILE A 70 9.25 -4.61 8.29
CA ILE A 70 7.83 -4.58 7.92
C ILE A 70 7.11 -5.74 8.61
N THR A 71 6.10 -5.42 9.39
CA THR A 71 5.24 -6.40 10.05
C THR A 71 3.88 -6.41 9.38
N VAL A 72 3.42 -7.61 9.01
CA VAL A 72 2.16 -7.82 8.31
C VAL A 72 1.29 -8.78 9.10
N ASN A 73 0.05 -8.38 9.36
CA ASN A 73 -1.01 -9.26 9.85
C ASN A 73 -2.04 -9.47 8.74
N THR A 74 -2.43 -10.73 8.52
CA THR A 74 -3.33 -11.10 7.42
C THR A 74 -4.49 -11.96 7.92
N ALA A 75 -5.67 -11.78 7.34
CA ALA A 75 -6.79 -12.70 7.49
C ALA A 75 -7.42 -12.97 6.12
N ALA A 76 -7.73 -14.25 5.83
CA ALA A 76 -8.32 -14.69 4.55
C ALA A 76 -7.56 -14.24 3.27
N VAL A 77 -6.24 -14.12 3.35
CA VAL A 77 -5.35 -13.76 2.24
C VAL A 77 -4.30 -14.87 2.06
N GLN A 78 -4.01 -15.24 0.82
CA GLN A 78 -2.98 -16.22 0.47
C GLN A 78 -1.71 -15.55 -0.05
N ALA A 79 -1.85 -14.46 -0.80
CA ALA A 79 -0.73 -13.72 -1.36
C ALA A 79 -1.00 -12.21 -1.42
N PHE A 80 0.06 -11.43 -1.26
CA PHE A 80 0.03 -9.98 -1.37
C PHE A 80 1.39 -9.45 -1.81
N THR A 81 1.40 -8.22 -2.31
CA THR A 81 2.58 -7.53 -2.77
C THR A 81 2.82 -6.27 -1.94
N LEU A 82 4.07 -6.07 -1.55
CA LEU A 82 4.56 -4.82 -0.97
C LEU A 82 5.33 -4.03 -2.03
N LEU A 83 5.01 -2.75 -2.19
CA LEU A 83 5.69 -1.81 -3.08
C LEU A 83 6.62 -0.94 -2.23
N LEU A 84 7.91 -0.93 -2.54
CA LEU A 84 8.90 -0.28 -1.67
C LEU A 84 9.47 0.95 -2.34
N SER A 85 9.44 2.07 -1.62
CA SER A 85 10.03 3.36 -2.03
C SER A 85 11.42 3.52 -1.43
N PRO A 86 12.40 4.05 -2.19
CA PRO A 86 13.72 4.40 -1.67
C PRO A 86 13.71 5.59 -0.72
N GLU A 87 12.60 6.35 -0.65
CA GLU A 87 12.44 7.41 0.36
C GLU A 87 12.24 6.85 1.77
N GLU A 88 11.75 5.61 1.87
CA GLU A 88 11.30 4.99 3.12
C GLU A 88 12.13 3.76 3.52
N ILE A 89 12.79 3.14 2.55
CA ILE A 89 13.58 1.92 2.71
C ILE A 89 15.03 2.19 2.34
N ASP A 90 15.93 1.85 3.26
CA ASP A 90 17.36 1.81 2.96
C ASP A 90 17.72 0.47 2.32
N PHE A 91 17.72 0.43 0.99
CA PHE A 91 18.12 -0.74 0.20
C PHE A 91 19.60 -1.14 0.36
N SER A 92 20.41 -0.35 1.08
CA SER A 92 21.77 -0.76 1.47
C SER A 92 21.78 -1.75 2.64
N ARG A 93 20.67 -1.91 3.34
CA ARG A 93 20.51 -2.84 4.47
C ARG A 93 19.48 -3.94 4.14
N PRO A 94 19.54 -5.10 4.81
CA PRO A 94 18.48 -6.09 4.70
C PRO A 94 17.12 -5.51 5.08
N VAL A 95 16.07 -5.90 4.37
CA VAL A 95 14.67 -5.61 4.72
C VAL A 95 14.09 -6.86 5.35
N ALA A 96 13.68 -6.77 6.62
CA ALA A 96 13.10 -7.87 7.39
C ALA A 96 11.58 -7.81 7.33
N ILE A 97 10.94 -8.94 7.07
CA ILE A 97 9.50 -9.03 6.87
C ILE A 97 8.93 -10.12 7.74
N TYR A 98 7.99 -9.73 8.58
CA TYR A 98 7.26 -10.61 9.47
C TYR A 98 5.83 -10.73 8.97
N ILE A 99 5.33 -11.96 8.82
CA ILE A 99 3.93 -12.22 8.49
C ILE A 99 3.34 -13.04 9.62
N ASN A 100 2.29 -12.52 10.27
CA ASN A 100 1.67 -13.12 11.46
C ASN A 100 2.73 -13.52 12.50
N ASP A 101 3.56 -12.54 12.87
CA ASP A 101 4.66 -12.64 13.85
C ASP A 101 5.81 -13.59 13.50
N SER A 102 5.76 -14.23 12.32
CA SER A 102 6.81 -15.13 11.84
C SER A 102 7.71 -14.42 10.83
N LEU A 103 9.03 -14.47 11.03
CA LEU A 103 9.99 -13.95 10.05
C LEU A 103 9.88 -14.76 8.75
N ARG A 104 9.56 -14.07 7.65
CA ARG A 104 9.42 -14.68 6.32
C ARG A 104 10.59 -14.39 5.40
N ARG A 105 11.19 -13.21 5.53
CA ARG A 105 12.30 -12.78 4.68
C ARG A 105 13.19 -11.81 5.43
N SER A 106 14.49 -11.89 5.21
CA SER A 106 15.45 -10.88 5.66
C SER A 106 16.63 -10.86 4.69
N GLU A 107 16.56 -9.98 3.70
CA GLU A 107 17.59 -9.88 2.66
C GLU A 107 17.68 -8.47 2.10
N ARG A 108 18.78 -8.17 1.40
CA ARG A 108 18.91 -6.92 0.65
C ARG A 108 18.10 -7.02 -0.63
N LEU A 109 17.16 -6.11 -0.82
CA LEU A 109 16.31 -6.07 -1.99
C LEU A 109 16.99 -5.30 -3.13
N VAL A 110 16.78 -5.76 -4.36
CA VAL A 110 17.27 -5.10 -5.57
C VAL A 110 16.20 -4.16 -6.10
N GLN A 111 16.62 -2.97 -6.51
CA GLN A 111 15.75 -1.99 -7.14
C GLN A 111 15.69 -2.23 -8.66
N ASP A 112 14.51 -2.06 -9.25
CA ASP A 112 14.25 -2.21 -10.67
C ASP A 112 13.60 -0.92 -11.25
N PRO A 113 14.26 -0.24 -12.21
CA PRO A 113 13.67 0.88 -12.93
C PRO A 113 12.33 0.56 -13.61
N GLN A 114 12.09 -0.70 -14.02
CA GLN A 114 10.83 -1.09 -14.62
C GLN A 114 9.67 -1.04 -13.62
N THR A 115 9.90 -1.39 -12.35
CA THR A 115 8.92 -1.20 -11.26
C THR A 115 8.54 0.27 -11.14
N LEU A 116 9.53 1.17 -11.15
CA LEU A 116 9.29 2.61 -11.07
C LEU A 116 8.42 3.11 -12.22
N LEU A 117 8.78 2.74 -13.46
CA LEU A 117 8.04 3.18 -14.64
C LEU A 117 6.60 2.62 -14.66
N LYS A 118 6.42 1.36 -14.26
CA LYS A 118 5.11 0.72 -14.14
C LYS A 118 4.19 1.47 -13.18
N TRP A 119 4.63 1.71 -11.94
CA TRP A 119 3.77 2.36 -10.94
C TRP A 119 3.60 3.86 -11.16
N ALA A 120 4.64 4.56 -11.61
CA ALA A 120 4.50 5.98 -11.97
C ALA A 120 3.46 6.19 -13.08
N ALA A 121 3.41 5.30 -14.07
CA ALA A 121 2.41 5.34 -15.15
C ALA A 121 1.00 4.92 -14.68
N THR A 122 0.92 4.06 -13.67
CA THR A 122 -0.36 3.59 -13.10
C THR A 122 -0.98 4.65 -12.19
N ASP A 123 -0.17 5.27 -11.33
CA ASP A 123 -0.66 6.15 -10.26
C ASP A 123 -0.79 7.60 -10.72
N LEU A 124 0.03 7.99 -11.70
CA LEU A 124 0.17 9.39 -12.13
C LEU A 124 0.44 10.34 -10.94
N ASP A 125 1.09 9.81 -9.91
CA ASP A 125 1.42 10.50 -8.66
C ASP A 125 2.93 10.46 -8.44
N LYS A 126 3.57 11.61 -8.65
CA LYS A 126 5.02 11.78 -8.49
C LYS A 126 5.52 11.63 -7.05
N SER A 127 4.62 11.62 -6.07
CA SER A 127 4.96 11.40 -4.65
C SER A 127 4.78 9.95 -4.19
N MET A 128 4.30 9.07 -5.07
CA MET A 128 4.18 7.62 -4.83
C MET A 128 5.06 6.86 -5.82
N LEU A 129 6.37 6.89 -5.58
CA LEU A 129 7.36 6.23 -6.44
C LEU A 129 7.89 4.95 -5.77
N PHE A 130 7.79 3.83 -6.48
CA PHE A 130 8.23 2.52 -5.99
C PHE A 130 9.33 1.97 -6.87
N THR A 131 10.40 1.46 -6.28
CA THR A 131 11.54 0.89 -7.03
C THR A 131 11.74 -0.59 -6.79
N ALA A 132 10.98 -1.21 -5.89
CA ALA A 132 10.96 -2.66 -5.72
C ALA A 132 9.53 -3.16 -5.45
N GLU A 133 9.23 -4.36 -5.95
CA GLU A 133 8.00 -5.09 -5.65
C GLU A 133 8.37 -6.39 -4.96
N LEU A 134 7.64 -6.72 -3.90
CA LEU A 134 7.86 -7.97 -3.20
C LEU A 134 6.56 -8.75 -3.06
N ASN A 135 6.45 -9.79 -3.87
CA ASN A 135 5.38 -10.77 -3.82
C ASN A 135 5.62 -11.73 -2.65
N LEU A 136 4.64 -11.86 -1.77
CA LEU A 136 4.71 -12.63 -0.54
C LEU A 136 3.52 -13.58 -0.45
N ARG A 137 3.78 -14.83 -0.05
CA ARG A 137 2.73 -15.79 0.32
C ARG A 137 2.62 -15.89 1.84
N VAL A 138 1.38 -16.03 2.32
CA VAL A 138 1.08 -16.15 3.76
C VAL A 138 1.50 -17.53 4.29
N THR A 139 1.35 -18.58 3.49
CA THR A 139 1.84 -19.94 3.73
C THR A 139 2.87 -20.30 2.65
N GLU A 140 3.89 -21.11 3.01
CA GLU A 140 4.86 -21.61 2.03
C GLU A 140 4.24 -22.63 1.06
#